data_AF-A0A523JMB8-F1
#
_entry.id   AF-A0A523JMB8-F1
#
_cell.length_a   1.000
_cell.length_b   1.000
_cell.length_c   1.000
_cell.angle_alpha   90.00
_cell.angle_beta   90.00
_cell.angle_gamma   90.00
#
_symmetry.space_group_name_H-M   'P 1'
#
loop_
_entity.id
_entity.type
_entity.pdbx_description
1 polymer ?
#
loop_
_entity_poly.entity_id
_entity_poly.type
_entity_poly.pdbx_seq_one_letter_code
_entity_poly.pdbx_strand_id
1 'polypeptide(L)'
;MAGLRTPIISVVIGEGGSGGALAIGVGDRLLMLQYAVYSVISPEGCASILWKSAEKAEEAAEAMRITAGSLEDFGFVDEILPEPLGGAHRDPAAAAEVVRNALLHHLEQLDRLDIDQLLEERQRRIAGFGQYKE
;
A
#
# COMPACT_ATOMS: atom_id res chain seq x y z
N MET A 1 14.39 7.15 0.27
CA MET A 1 13.22 7.98 -0.12
C MET A 1 12.83 9.00 0.95
N ALA A 2 12.87 8.69 2.25
CA ALA A 2 12.38 9.56 3.33
C ALA A 2 12.84 11.05 3.26
N GLY A 3 14.08 11.35 2.87
CA GLY A 3 14.61 12.72 2.78
C GLY A 3 14.42 13.43 1.43
N LEU A 4 13.67 12.85 0.48
CA LEU A 4 13.48 13.46 -0.85
C LEU A 4 12.61 14.72 -0.76
N ARG A 5 13.10 15.84 -1.28
CA ARG A 5 12.43 17.16 -1.25
C ARG A 5 11.39 17.33 -2.36
N THR A 6 10.48 16.38 -2.48
CA THR A 6 9.39 16.37 -3.47
C THR A 6 8.24 15.49 -2.94
N PRO A 7 6.99 15.73 -3.35
CA PRO A 7 5.88 14.81 -3.09
C PRO A 7 6.14 13.42 -3.68
N ILE A 8 5.72 12.38 -2.96
CA ILE A 8 5.83 10.97 -3.35
C ILE A 8 4.50 10.29 -3.04
N ILE A 9 3.82 9.85 -4.10
CA ILE A 9 2.62 9.03 -4.01
C ILE A 9 2.96 7.67 -4.61
N SER A 10 2.76 6.61 -3.82
CA SER A 10 2.98 5.22 -4.27
C SER A 10 1.64 4.54 -4.46
N VAL A 11 1.49 3.75 -5.53
CA VAL A 11 0.27 2.99 -5.82
C VAL A 11 0.61 1.52 -5.98
N VAL A 12 0.01 0.65 -5.16
CA VAL A 12 0.12 -0.81 -5.34
C VAL A 12 -0.95 -1.24 -6.34
N ILE A 13 -0.53 -1.59 -7.55
CA ILE A 13 -1.42 -1.95 -8.67
C ILE A 13 -1.58 -3.47 -8.88
N GLY A 14 -1.01 -4.28 -7.98
CA GLY A 14 -0.98 -5.73 -8.08
C GLY A 14 -0.42 -6.33 -6.80
N GLU A 15 0.75 -6.98 -6.87
CA GLU A 15 1.39 -7.58 -5.70
C GLU A 15 2.52 -6.69 -5.14
N GLY A 16 2.33 -6.21 -3.91
CA GLY A 16 3.33 -5.53 -3.09
C GLY A 16 4.15 -6.53 -2.26
N GLY A 17 5.21 -7.07 -2.84
CA GLY A 17 6.06 -8.06 -2.18
C GLY A 17 7.17 -7.47 -1.30
N SER A 18 7.00 -7.53 0.01
CA SER A 18 8.04 -7.35 1.04
C SER A 18 8.90 -6.10 0.85
N GLY A 19 10.20 -6.20 1.16
CA GLY A 19 11.17 -5.13 1.00
C GLY A 19 11.35 -4.65 -0.44
N GLY A 20 11.05 -5.48 -1.44
CA GLY A 20 11.13 -5.11 -2.85
C GLY A 20 10.08 -4.04 -3.23
N ALA A 21 8.84 -4.23 -2.77
CA ALA A 21 7.80 -3.21 -2.91
C ALA A 21 8.09 -1.98 -2.03
N LEU A 22 8.55 -2.20 -0.80
CA LEU A 22 8.87 -1.10 0.13
C LEU A 22 10.02 -0.21 -0.38
N ALA A 23 10.97 -0.76 -1.14
CA ALA A 23 12.10 -0.01 -1.69
C ALA A 23 11.68 1.21 -2.53
N ILE A 24 10.48 1.17 -3.11
CA ILE A 24 9.86 2.25 -3.87
C ILE A 24 8.52 2.73 -3.29
N GLY A 25 8.09 2.19 -2.14
CA GLY A 25 6.80 2.47 -1.51
C GLY A 25 6.85 3.48 -0.36
N VAL A 26 8.04 3.95 0.02
CA VAL A 26 8.20 4.93 1.11
C VAL A 26 7.93 6.35 0.59
N GLY A 27 6.76 6.88 0.87
CA GLY A 27 6.32 8.20 0.42
C GLY A 27 5.36 8.92 1.39
N ASP A 28 4.71 9.96 0.88
CA ASP A 28 3.74 10.78 1.60
C ASP A 28 2.35 10.15 1.62
N ARG A 29 2.03 9.42 0.55
CA ARG A 29 0.78 8.68 0.36
C ARG A 29 1.05 7.29 -0.21
N LEU A 30 0.31 6.30 0.28
CA LEU A 30 0.27 4.94 -0.23
C LEU A 30 -1.17 4.59 -0.58
N LEU A 31 -1.45 4.44 -1.87
CA LEU A 31 -2.74 4.04 -2.41
C LEU A 31 -2.67 2.58 -2.84
N MET A 32 -3.80 1.88 -2.86
CA MET A 32 -3.87 0.50 -3.32
C MET A 32 -5.08 0.27 -4.21
N LEU A 33 -4.92 -0.46 -5.31
CA LEU A 33 -6.09 -0.99 -6.02
C LEU A 33 -6.84 -1.97 -5.12
N GLN A 34 -8.16 -2.04 -5.29
CA GLN A 34 -9.08 -2.82 -4.44
C GLN A 34 -8.67 -4.28 -4.25
N TYR A 35 -8.15 -4.94 -5.30
CA TYR A 35 -7.72 -6.33 -5.29
C TYR A 35 -6.20 -6.50 -5.23
N ALA A 36 -5.45 -5.40 -5.05
CA ALA A 36 -4.02 -5.48 -4.79
C ALA A 36 -3.75 -6.03 -3.38
N VAL A 37 -2.57 -6.64 -3.22
CA VAL A 37 -2.09 -7.18 -1.94
C VAL A 37 -0.77 -6.53 -1.57
N TYR A 38 -0.49 -6.39 -0.28
CA TYR A 38 0.80 -5.96 0.23
C TYR A 38 1.18 -6.81 1.44
N SER A 39 2.32 -7.48 1.39
CA SER A 39 2.73 -8.41 2.46
C SER A 39 4.23 -8.39 2.73
N VAL A 40 4.62 -8.76 3.96
CA VAL A 40 6.04 -8.89 4.34
C VAL A 40 6.68 -10.17 3.78
N ILE A 41 5.86 -11.18 3.47
CA ILE A 41 6.25 -12.49 2.93
C ILE A 41 5.10 -13.00 2.05
N SER A 42 5.40 -13.84 1.05
CA SER A 42 4.32 -14.47 0.28
C SER A 42 3.48 -15.40 1.18
N PRO A 43 2.18 -15.57 0.90
CA PRO A 43 1.33 -16.51 1.65
C PRO A 43 1.88 -17.93 1.70
N GLU A 44 2.41 -18.43 0.58
CA GLU A 44 3.02 -19.76 0.48
C GLU A 44 4.27 -19.87 1.36
N GLY A 45 5.11 -18.83 1.35
CA GLY A 45 6.29 -18.73 2.20
C GLY A 45 5.90 -18.76 3.68
N CYS A 46 4.91 -17.95 4.08
CA CYS A 46 4.39 -17.93 5.44
C CYS A 46 3.83 -19.29 5.87
N ALA A 47 3.01 -19.91 5.01
CA ALA A 47 2.40 -21.22 5.25
C ALA A 47 3.46 -22.32 5.42
N SER A 48 4.50 -22.32 4.59
CA SER A 48 5.61 -23.27 4.68
C SER A 48 6.38 -23.18 6.01
N ILE A 49 6.43 -22.00 6.63
CA ILE A 49 7.16 -21.76 7.88
C ILE A 49 6.28 -22.06 9.10
N LEU A 50 5.09 -21.45 9.16
CA LEU A 50 4.23 -21.50 10.35
C LEU A 50 3.37 -22.77 10.41
N TRP A 51 2.94 -23.28 9.25
CA TRP A 51 2.12 -24.49 9.15
C TRP A 51 2.85 -25.71 8.58
N LYS A 52 4.12 -25.56 8.19
CA LYS A 52 4.93 -26.62 7.56
C LYS A 52 4.28 -27.21 6.30
N SER A 53 3.41 -26.45 5.63
CA SER A 53 2.74 -26.84 4.39
C SER A 53 2.41 -25.60 3.56
N ALA A 54 2.85 -25.58 2.31
CA ALA A 54 2.53 -24.50 1.36
C ALA A 54 1.05 -24.51 0.94
N GLU A 55 0.34 -25.64 1.11
CA GLU A 55 -1.08 -25.76 0.76
C GLU A 55 -1.99 -24.89 1.64
N LYS A 56 -1.48 -24.42 2.78
CA LYS A 56 -2.19 -23.53 3.71
C LYS A 56 -1.97 -22.04 3.39
N ALA A 57 -1.66 -21.71 2.14
CA ALA A 57 -1.44 -20.33 1.69
C ALA A 57 -2.66 -19.44 1.92
N GLU A 58 -3.88 -19.94 1.71
CA GLU A 58 -5.12 -19.18 1.95
C GLU A 58 -5.28 -18.82 3.45
N GLU A 59 -5.08 -19.80 4.35
CA GLU A 59 -5.10 -19.57 5.81
C GLU A 59 -4.03 -18.54 6.22
N ALA A 60 -2.84 -18.61 5.60
CA ALA A 60 -1.75 -17.68 5.88
C ALA A 60 -2.04 -16.27 5.36
N ALA A 61 -2.63 -16.13 4.17
CA ALA A 61 -3.00 -14.84 3.60
C ALA A 61 -4.04 -14.12 4.47
N GLU A 62 -5.07 -14.85 4.92
CA GLU A 62 -6.10 -14.33 5.81
C GLU A 62 -5.51 -13.91 7.16
N ALA A 63 -4.67 -14.76 7.77
CA ALA A 63 -4.03 -14.47 9.04
C ALA A 63 -3.10 -13.24 8.98
N MET A 64 -2.43 -13.04 7.85
CA MET A 64 -1.55 -11.89 7.62
C MET A 64 -2.31 -10.60 7.26
N ARG A 65 -3.60 -10.69 6.88
CA ARG A 65 -4.45 -9.54 6.52
C ARG A 65 -3.83 -8.64 5.45
N ILE A 66 -3.45 -9.24 4.32
CA ILE A 66 -2.65 -8.60 3.24
C ILE A 66 -3.46 -7.76 2.23
N THR A 67 -4.78 -7.70 2.38
CA THR A 67 -5.68 -7.04 1.42
C THR A 67 -5.73 -5.53 1.64
N ALA A 68 -6.02 -4.77 0.58
CA ALA A 68 -6.16 -3.30 0.65
C ALA A 68 -7.10 -2.84 1.79
N GLY A 69 -8.26 -3.50 1.93
CA GLY A 69 -9.23 -3.23 3.00
C GLY A 69 -8.66 -3.41 4.41
N SER A 70 -7.94 -4.51 4.65
CA SER A 70 -7.35 -4.72 5.97
C SER A 70 -6.22 -3.74 6.28
N LEU A 71 -5.42 -3.37 5.28
CA LEU A 71 -4.32 -2.44 5.45
C LEU A 71 -4.79 -0.99 5.64
N GLU A 72 -5.94 -0.63 5.07
CA GLU A 72 -6.65 0.62 5.37
C GLU A 72 -7.12 0.64 6.83
N ASP A 73 -7.72 -0.43 7.35
CA ASP A 73 -8.12 -0.53 8.77
C ASP A 73 -6.95 -0.31 9.74
N PHE A 74 -5.74 -0.71 9.33
CA PHE A 74 -4.51 -0.53 10.09
C PHE A 74 -3.86 0.86 9.90
N GLY A 75 -4.39 1.70 9.00
CA GLY A 75 -3.85 3.01 8.68
C GLY A 75 -2.57 2.99 7.83
N PHE A 76 -2.26 1.88 7.15
CA PHE A 76 -1.12 1.81 6.22
C PHE A 76 -1.45 2.41 4.85
N VAL A 77 -2.69 2.23 4.40
CA VAL A 77 -3.22 2.70 3.11
C VAL A 77 -4.04 3.96 3.31
N ASP A 78 -3.78 4.99 2.51
CA ASP A 78 -4.50 6.27 2.58
C ASP A 78 -5.80 6.27 1.77
N GLU A 79 -5.84 5.50 0.68
CA GLU A 79 -7.03 5.36 -0.16
C GLU A 79 -7.02 4.01 -0.89
N ILE A 80 -8.17 3.34 -0.85
CA ILE A 80 -8.44 2.19 -1.71
C ILE A 80 -9.08 2.66 -3.01
N LEU A 81 -8.45 2.32 -4.12
CA LEU A 81 -8.87 2.67 -5.46
C LEU A 81 -9.80 1.57 -6.02
N PRO A 82 -11.09 1.86 -6.26
CA PRO A 82 -12.02 0.85 -6.73
C PRO A 82 -11.65 0.34 -8.12
N GLU A 83 -11.78 -0.97 -8.32
CA GLU A 83 -11.58 -1.58 -9.63
C GLU A 83 -12.92 -1.76 -10.35
N PRO A 84 -12.91 -1.85 -11.71
CA PRO A 84 -14.07 -2.26 -12.48
C PRO A 84 -14.67 -3.57 -11.98
N LEU A 85 -15.96 -3.80 -12.25
CA LEU A 85 -16.63 -5.03 -11.87
C LEU A 85 -15.88 -6.27 -12.40
N GLY A 86 -15.34 -7.05 -11.47
CA GLY A 86 -14.53 -8.25 -11.75
C GLY A 86 -13.04 -8.00 -11.96
N GLY A 87 -12.52 -6.81 -11.63
CA GLY A 87 -11.09 -6.48 -11.60
C GLY A 87 -10.59 -5.57 -12.73
N ALA A 88 -9.45 -4.92 -12.52
CA ALA A 88 -8.83 -3.94 -13.40
C ALA A 88 -8.54 -4.47 -14.81
N HIS A 89 -8.25 -5.77 -14.93
CA HIS A 89 -8.02 -6.41 -16.22
C HIS A 89 -9.25 -6.41 -17.15
N ARG A 90 -10.47 -6.21 -16.61
CA ARG A 90 -11.71 -6.20 -17.40
C ARG A 90 -11.98 -4.85 -18.08
N ASP A 91 -11.48 -3.77 -17.49
CA ASP A 91 -11.48 -2.44 -18.11
C ASP A 91 -10.25 -1.65 -17.63
N PRO A 92 -9.07 -1.90 -18.25
CA PRO A 92 -7.83 -1.23 -17.84
C PRO A 92 -7.87 0.29 -18.03
N ALA A 93 -8.67 0.78 -18.99
CA ALA A 93 -8.82 2.21 -19.22
C ALA A 93 -9.59 2.87 -18.07
N ALA A 94 -10.69 2.26 -17.63
CA ALA A 94 -11.42 2.74 -16.45
C ALA A 94 -10.56 2.68 -15.18
N ALA A 95 -9.83 1.58 -14.95
CA ALA A 95 -8.91 1.46 -13.82
C ALA A 95 -7.81 2.54 -13.84
N ALA A 96 -7.24 2.84 -15.01
CA ALA A 96 -6.25 3.89 -15.18
C ALA A 96 -6.82 5.28 -14.87
N GLU A 97 -8.07 5.57 -15.26
CA GLU A 97 -8.73 6.84 -14.91
C GLU A 97 -8.95 6.98 -13.40
N VAL A 98 -9.31 5.89 -12.71
CA VAL A 98 -9.39 5.90 -11.23
C VAL A 98 -8.04 6.26 -10.62
N VAL A 99 -6.96 5.59 -11.03
CA VAL A 99 -5.59 5.87 -10.54
C VAL A 99 -5.19 7.31 -10.87
N ARG A 100 -5.43 7.78 -12.09
CA ARG A 100 -5.11 9.15 -12.52
C ARG A 100 -5.80 10.19 -11.64
N ASN A 101 -7.10 10.02 -11.39
CA ASN A 101 -7.87 10.98 -10.59
C ASN A 101 -7.39 11.01 -9.14
N ALA A 102 -7.08 9.85 -8.55
CA ALA A 102 -6.53 9.78 -7.20
C ALA A 102 -5.14 10.42 -7.11
N LEU A 103 -4.24 10.14 -8.06
CA LEU A 103 -2.92 10.76 -8.12
C LEU A 103 -3.01 12.29 -8.20
N LEU A 104 -3.89 12.82 -9.05
CA LEU A 104 -4.10 14.27 -9.18
C LEU A 104 -4.66 14.87 -7.88
N HIS A 105 -5.62 14.20 -7.25
CA HIS A 105 -6.22 14.65 -5.99
C HIS A 105 -5.18 14.73 -4.86
N HIS A 106 -4.41 13.66 -4.65
CA HIS A 106 -3.39 13.63 -3.60
C HIS A 106 -2.24 14.58 -3.91
N LEU A 107 -1.83 14.70 -5.18
CA LEU A 107 -0.77 15.64 -5.55
C LEU A 107 -1.19 17.09 -5.27
N GLU A 108 -2.43 17.47 -5.60
CA GLU A 108 -2.95 18.81 -5.31
C GLU A 108 -2.92 19.12 -3.81
N GLN A 109 -3.19 18.14 -2.94
CA GLN A 109 -3.10 18.31 -1.49
C GLN A 109 -1.65 18.50 -1.03
N LEU A 110 -0.73 17.66 -1.53
CA LEU A 110 0.68 17.69 -1.14
C LEU A 110 1.38 18.95 -1.64
N ASP A 111 1.02 19.45 -2.82
CA ASP A 111 1.58 20.68 -3.40
C ASP A 111 1.22 21.95 -2.61
N ARG A 112 0.23 21.88 -1.70
CA ARG A 112 -0.13 22.98 -0.80
C ARG A 112 0.75 23.05 0.45
N LEU A 113 1.50 21.99 0.74
CA LEU A 113 2.44 21.95 1.86
C LEU A 113 3.76 22.60 1.45
N ASP A 114 4.40 23.32 2.37
CA ASP A 114 5.78 23.68 2.16
C ASP A 114 6.69 22.42 2.27
N ILE A 115 7.87 22.48 1.67
CA ILE A 115 8.75 21.31 1.58
C ILE A 115 9.20 20.81 2.96
N ASP A 116 9.36 21.69 3.95
CA ASP A 116 9.84 21.28 5.25
C ASP A 116 8.70 20.60 6.06
N GLN A 117 7.47 21.09 5.92
CA GLN A 117 6.24 20.43 6.41
C GLN A 117 6.05 19.06 5.75
N LEU A 118 6.20 18.97 4.42
CA LEU A 118 6.09 17.70 3.70
C LEU A 118 7.07 16.65 4.25
N LEU A 119 8.32 17.04 4.50
CA LEU A 119 9.33 16.15 5.07
C LEU A 119 9.01 15.76 6.52
N GLU A 120 8.54 16.70 7.34
CA GLU A 120 8.15 16.44 8.72
C GLU A 120 6.97 15.46 8.78
N GLU A 121 5.93 15.67 7.98
CA GLU A 121 4.77 14.78 7.89
C GLU A 121 5.18 13.38 7.45
N ARG A 122 6.05 13.26 6.43
CA ARG A 122 6.55 11.95 6.00
C ARG A 122 7.33 11.24 7.09
N GLN A 123 8.20 11.95 7.82
CA GLN A 123 8.95 11.37 8.93
C GLN A 123 8.01 10.91 10.05
N ARG A 124 7.04 11.75 10.42
CA ARG A 124 6.01 11.45 11.42
C ARG A 124 5.21 10.21 11.04
N ARG A 125 4.78 10.12 9.79
CA ARG A 125 4.08 8.94 9.24
C ARG A 125 4.92 7.67 9.41
N ILE A 126 6.17 7.69 8.93
CA ILE A 126 7.05 6.51 8.98
C ILE A 126 7.30 6.08 10.43
N ALA A 127 7.56 7.04 11.33
CA ALA A 127 7.81 6.75 12.74
C ALA A 127 6.55 6.33 13.52
N GLY A 128 5.37 6.69 13.03
CA GLY A 128 4.09 6.34 13.64
C GLY A 128 3.60 4.93 13.35
N PHE A 129 4.24 4.19 12.44
CA PHE A 129 3.86 2.81 12.14
C PHE A 129 4.29 1.85 13.25
N GLY A 130 3.36 0.97 13.63
CA GLY A 130 3.57 -0.07 14.63
C GLY A 130 2.80 0.21 15.93
N GLN A 131 2.52 -0.84 16.68
CA GLN A 131 1.89 -0.76 18.00
C GLN A 131 2.66 -1.68 18.94
N TYR A 132 2.97 -1.18 20.13
CA TYR A 132 3.67 -1.93 21.17
C TYR A 132 3.11 -1.53 22.54
N LYS A 133 3.26 -2.43 23.51
CA LYS A 133 2.93 -2.18 24.90
C LYS A 133 4.23 -2.00 25.68
N GLU A 134 4.33 -0.92 26.45
CA GLU A 134 5.43 -0.69 27.40
C GLU A 134 5.41 -1.68 28.58
#